data_AF-A0A2D6NH96-F1
#
_entry.id   AF-A0A2D6NH96-F1
#
_cell.length_a   1.000
_cell.length_b   1.000
_cell.length_c   1.000
_cell.angle_alpha   90.00
_cell.angle_beta   90.00
_cell.angle_gamma   90.00
#
_symmetry.space_group_name_H-M   'P 1'
#
loop_
_entity.id
_entity.type
_entity.pdbx_description
1 polymer ?
#
loop_
_entity_poly.entity_id
_entity_poly.type
_entity_poly.pdbx_seq_one_letter_code
_entity_poly.pdbx_strand_id
1 'polypeptide(L)'
;MTNTVTDFSVAPVETEAANDQPETEYMNTLWSQQYGYYKTIPELRAVIDAKARWTIGKGFETDPQTKFILDSIIGFGKDTFNTILENLIRTMNIGGDSFAEIIRDKDDNFVNLKPIDPGTIKIIVNRKGLIKRYEQTTKTKETSITTEFTKESIFHLSRNRTADEVHGISLIDSSTTGLGLVDIILARNEAMADMRQLMHRHVKPIIKWQLDTDDTKKIAEFKAKADQATNKGENIFIPLGAVEHEVVSVPTNATLNPLPWIQQLNQYFFQAAGVPQIIVGGSQEITEATAKILYLAFQQTIEEDQLYIEEQLDIQVGLKIELEFPASLENELLSDQKKAETTQAATPEDTTVQGVELNGSNTEV
;
A
#
# COMPACT_ATOMS: atom_id res chain seq x y z
N MET A 1 34.99 -19.04 -14.06
CA MET A 1 33.57 -18.68 -14.19
C MET A 1 32.81 -19.98 -14.45
N THR A 2 32.08 -20.46 -13.46
CA THR A 2 31.15 -21.58 -13.65
C THR A 2 29.88 -21.01 -14.25
N ASN A 3 29.61 -21.32 -15.53
CA ASN A 3 28.38 -20.96 -16.22
C ASN A 3 27.22 -21.82 -15.72
N THR A 4 26.86 -21.67 -14.44
CA THR A 4 25.63 -22.25 -13.93
C THR A 4 24.53 -21.23 -14.19
N VAL A 5 23.82 -21.39 -15.31
CA VAL A 5 22.57 -20.67 -15.55
C VAL A 5 21.58 -21.22 -14.54
N THR A 6 21.29 -20.45 -13.48
CA THR A 6 20.16 -20.74 -12.61
C THR A 6 18.91 -20.32 -13.36
N ASP A 7 18.17 -21.30 -13.90
CA ASP A 7 16.86 -21.03 -14.47
C ASP A 7 15.97 -20.40 -13.39
N PHE A 8 15.33 -19.28 -13.72
CA PHE A 8 14.38 -18.63 -12.84
C PHE A 8 13.11 -19.49 -12.78
N SER A 9 13.01 -20.37 -11.79
CA SER A 9 11.80 -21.12 -11.48
C SER A 9 11.18 -20.61 -10.19
N VAL A 10 9.87 -20.39 -10.21
CA VAL A 10 9.09 -20.17 -8.99
C VAL A 10 8.91 -21.52 -8.30
N ALA A 11 9.20 -21.58 -7.00
CA ALA A 11 8.98 -22.81 -6.23
C ALA A 11 7.47 -23.11 -6.16
N PRO A 12 7.05 -24.39 -6.28
CA PRO A 12 5.66 -24.76 -6.04
C PRO A 12 5.30 -24.47 -4.57
N VAL A 13 4.07 -24.00 -4.34
CA VAL A 13 3.52 -23.72 -3.01
C VAL A 13 2.20 -24.50 -2.86
N GLU A 14 2.01 -25.12 -1.70
CA GLU A 14 0.78 -25.83 -1.34
C GLU A 14 -0.18 -24.90 -0.57
N THR A 15 -1.48 -25.19 -0.63
CA THR A 15 -2.48 -24.43 0.14
C THR A 15 -2.38 -24.74 1.62
N GLU A 16 -2.69 -23.77 2.49
CA GLU A 16 -2.80 -23.97 3.94
C GLU A 16 -4.15 -24.62 4.29
N ALA A 17 -4.38 -25.80 3.74
CA ALA A 17 -5.60 -26.58 3.93
C ALA A 17 -5.66 -27.25 5.32
N ALA A 18 -6.87 -27.66 5.72
CA ALA A 18 -7.04 -28.51 6.90
C ALA A 18 -6.29 -29.84 6.71
N ASN A 19 -5.51 -30.23 7.71
CA ASN A 19 -4.78 -31.48 7.71
C ASN A 19 -5.69 -32.67 8.12
N ASP A 20 -5.14 -33.88 8.08
CA ASP A 20 -5.86 -35.11 8.48
C ASP A 20 -6.17 -35.22 9.99
N GLN A 21 -5.78 -34.23 10.80
CA GLN A 21 -6.09 -34.21 12.23
C GLN A 21 -7.56 -33.85 12.47
N PRO A 22 -8.11 -34.19 13.66
CA PRO A 22 -9.46 -33.78 14.01
C PRO A 22 -9.67 -32.26 13.95
N GLU A 23 -8.63 -31.50 14.28
CA GLU A 23 -8.61 -30.04 14.28
C GLU A 23 -7.31 -29.53 13.67
N THR A 24 -7.41 -28.51 12.82
CA THR A 24 -6.28 -27.69 12.37
C THR A 24 -6.43 -26.30 12.99
N GLU A 25 -5.35 -25.79 13.58
CA GLU A 25 -5.33 -24.46 14.17
C GLU A 25 -4.57 -23.52 13.25
N TYR A 26 -5.12 -22.32 13.04
CA TYR A 26 -4.41 -21.23 12.39
C TYR A 26 -4.39 -20.00 13.31
N MET A 27 -3.23 -19.34 13.39
CA MET A 27 -3.05 -18.06 14.07
C MET A 27 -2.07 -17.24 13.24
N ASN A 28 -2.41 -15.99 12.94
CA ASN A 28 -1.50 -15.11 12.23
C ASN A 28 -0.32 -14.70 13.14
N THR A 29 0.78 -15.44 13.02
CA THR A 29 2.01 -15.18 13.79
C THR A 29 2.78 -13.94 13.29
N LEU A 30 2.48 -13.45 12.08
CA LEU A 30 3.10 -12.29 11.46
C LEU A 30 2.37 -10.98 11.73
N TRP A 31 1.19 -11.01 12.37
CA TRP A 31 0.35 -9.85 12.63
C TRP A 31 1.10 -8.64 13.21
N SER A 32 1.95 -8.87 14.21
CA SER A 32 2.72 -7.78 14.85
C SER A 32 3.67 -7.10 13.86
N GLN A 33 4.28 -7.86 12.95
CA GLN A 33 5.19 -7.34 11.94
C GLN A 33 4.41 -6.60 10.83
N GLN A 34 3.33 -7.20 10.33
CA GLN A 34 2.43 -6.61 9.33
C GLN A 34 1.85 -5.27 9.82
N TYR A 35 1.36 -5.24 11.06
CA TYR A 35 0.86 -4.02 11.69
C TYR A 35 1.98 -2.98 11.88
N GLY A 36 3.20 -3.43 12.18
CA GLY A 36 4.40 -2.58 12.20
C GLY A 36 4.66 -1.91 10.85
N TYR A 37 4.61 -2.65 9.74
CA TYR A 37 4.73 -2.08 8.39
C TYR A 37 3.64 -1.05 8.11
N TYR A 38 2.38 -1.39 8.40
CA TYR A 38 1.25 -0.47 8.25
C TYR A 38 1.43 0.84 9.03
N LYS A 39 1.99 0.79 10.25
CA LYS A 39 2.22 2.00 11.07
C LYS A 39 3.41 2.83 10.64
N THR A 40 4.43 2.21 10.05
CA THR A 40 5.72 2.84 9.78
C THR A 40 5.88 3.33 8.35
N ILE A 41 5.20 2.71 7.39
CA ILE A 41 5.31 3.04 5.96
C ILE A 41 4.08 3.87 5.52
N PRO A 42 4.24 5.19 5.30
CA PRO A 42 3.11 6.08 4.99
C PRO A 42 2.35 5.71 3.72
N GLU A 43 3.05 5.26 2.68
CA GLU A 43 2.45 4.90 1.38
C GLU A 43 1.57 3.65 1.50
N LEU A 44 2.03 2.64 2.25
CA LEU A 44 1.25 1.44 2.55
C LEU A 44 0.02 1.77 3.38
N ARG A 45 0.19 2.63 4.40
CA ARG A 45 -0.94 3.13 5.18
C ARG A 45 -1.96 3.84 4.30
N ALA A 46 -1.51 4.75 3.42
CA ALA A 46 -2.39 5.51 2.54
C ALA A 46 -3.19 4.61 1.59
N VAL A 47 -2.56 3.57 1.04
CA VAL A 47 -3.20 2.55 0.19
C VAL A 47 -4.29 1.81 0.96
N ILE A 48 -3.97 1.27 2.13
CA ILE A 48 -4.91 0.47 2.94
C ILE A 48 -6.06 1.36 3.46
N ASP A 49 -5.74 2.57 3.91
CA ASP A 49 -6.73 3.55 4.35
C ASP A 49 -7.65 3.99 3.19
N ALA A 50 -7.11 4.13 1.98
CA ALA A 50 -7.89 4.42 0.80
C ALA A 50 -8.85 3.26 0.50
N LYS A 51 -8.36 2.02 0.36
CA LYS A 51 -9.23 0.86 0.11
C LYS A 51 -10.38 0.81 1.12
N ALA A 52 -10.08 0.83 2.42
CA ALA A 52 -11.12 0.79 3.44
C ALA A 52 -12.13 1.94 3.36
N ARG A 53 -11.66 3.18 3.18
CA ARG A 53 -12.55 4.34 3.08
C ARG A 53 -13.43 4.29 1.83
N TRP A 54 -12.86 3.87 0.70
CA TRP A 54 -13.59 3.80 -0.57
C TRP A 54 -14.60 2.65 -0.57
N THR A 55 -14.28 1.50 0.03
CA THR A 55 -15.23 0.40 0.23
C THR A 55 -16.41 0.80 1.11
N ILE A 56 -16.19 1.52 2.22
CA ILE A 56 -17.33 2.04 3.00
C ILE A 56 -18.06 3.16 2.27
N GLY A 57 -17.35 3.96 1.48
CA GLY A 57 -17.92 5.01 0.66
C GLY A 57 -18.66 6.07 1.49
N LYS A 58 -19.94 6.30 1.18
CA LYS A 58 -20.81 7.24 1.90
C LYS A 58 -21.47 6.62 3.14
N GLY A 59 -21.31 5.33 3.36
CA GLY A 59 -22.02 4.56 4.38
C GLY A 59 -22.88 3.48 3.75
N PHE A 60 -24.02 3.20 4.36
CA PHE A 60 -24.91 2.14 3.92
C PHE A 60 -26.37 2.61 3.85
N GLU A 61 -27.13 1.96 2.98
CA GLU A 61 -28.58 2.01 2.93
C GLU A 61 -29.19 0.67 3.32
N THR A 62 -30.34 0.72 3.98
CA THR A 62 -31.04 -0.46 4.51
C THR A 62 -32.47 -0.07 4.92
N ASP A 63 -33.31 -1.04 5.25
CA ASP A 63 -34.63 -0.78 5.83
C ASP A 63 -34.54 -0.01 7.17
N PRO A 64 -35.59 0.77 7.54
CA PRO A 64 -35.55 1.63 8.72
C PRO A 64 -35.32 0.90 10.05
N GLN A 65 -35.77 -0.35 10.18
CA GLN A 65 -35.60 -1.11 11.42
C GLN A 65 -34.13 -1.52 11.58
N THR A 66 -33.53 -2.05 10.52
CA THR A 66 -32.10 -2.38 10.50
C THR A 66 -31.24 -1.13 10.69
N LYS A 67 -31.59 0.00 10.06
CA LYS A 67 -30.88 1.28 10.23
C LYS A 67 -30.83 1.72 11.69
N PHE A 68 -31.96 1.62 12.40
CA PHE A 68 -32.02 1.93 13.83
C PHE A 68 -31.09 1.04 14.67
N ILE A 69 -31.01 -0.26 14.37
CA ILE A 69 -30.10 -1.18 15.06
C ILE A 69 -28.64 -0.77 14.77
N LEU A 70 -28.29 -0.55 13.51
CA LEU A 70 -26.92 -0.22 13.09
C LEU A 70 -26.46 1.14 13.65
N ASP A 71 -27.35 2.13 13.71
CA ASP A 71 -27.06 3.45 14.30
C ASP A 71 -26.85 3.39 15.83
N SER A 72 -27.34 2.34 16.48
CA SER A 72 -27.18 2.12 17.92
C SER A 72 -25.87 1.41 18.31
N ILE A 73 -25.11 0.91 17.33
CA ILE A 73 -23.84 0.22 17.54
C ILE A 73 -22.77 1.21 17.98
N ILE A 74 -22.05 0.88 19.06
CA ILE A 74 -21.03 1.75 19.66
C ILE A 74 -19.62 1.17 19.65
N GLY A 75 -19.44 -0.09 19.23
CA GLY A 75 -18.16 -0.79 19.24
C GLY A 75 -17.54 -0.83 20.63
N PHE A 76 -16.35 -0.25 20.80
CA PHE A 76 -15.72 -0.09 22.13
C PHE A 76 -16.28 1.07 22.98
N GLY A 77 -17.37 1.69 22.55
CA GLY A 77 -18.06 2.81 23.19
C GLY A 77 -17.90 4.16 22.50
N LYS A 78 -17.21 4.21 21.35
CA LYS A 78 -16.97 5.43 20.55
C LYS A 78 -17.06 5.22 19.05
N ASP A 79 -17.29 3.99 18.60
CA ASP A 79 -17.37 3.69 17.18
C ASP A 79 -18.80 3.89 16.68
N THR A 80 -18.91 4.01 15.37
CA THR A 80 -20.16 3.76 14.65
C THR A 80 -20.01 2.45 13.85
N PHE A 81 -21.12 1.93 13.33
CA PHE A 81 -21.06 0.76 12.44
C PHE A 81 -20.08 0.97 11.26
N ASN A 82 -20.09 2.16 10.64
CA ASN A 82 -19.16 2.48 9.55
C ASN A 82 -17.69 2.45 9.98
N THR A 83 -17.34 2.98 11.15
CA THR A 83 -15.94 2.96 11.62
C THR A 83 -15.49 1.57 12.02
N ILE A 84 -16.41 0.71 12.48
CA ILE A 84 -16.13 -0.72 12.73
C ILE A 84 -15.85 -1.44 11.42
N LEU A 85 -16.72 -1.31 10.41
CA LEU A 85 -16.49 -1.96 9.12
C LEU A 85 -15.20 -1.44 8.46
N GLU A 86 -14.94 -0.14 8.48
CA GLU A 86 -13.69 0.43 7.97
C GLU A 86 -12.46 -0.15 8.70
N ASN A 87 -12.55 -0.36 10.01
CA ASN A 87 -11.49 -1.00 10.80
C ASN A 87 -11.28 -2.47 10.38
N LEU A 88 -12.35 -3.23 10.21
CA LEU A 88 -12.28 -4.62 9.78
C LEU A 88 -11.68 -4.75 8.37
N ILE A 89 -12.08 -3.90 7.44
CA ILE A 89 -11.52 -3.87 6.07
C ILE A 89 -10.03 -3.53 6.09
N ARG A 90 -9.59 -2.54 6.90
CA ARG A 90 -8.15 -2.28 7.10
C ARG A 90 -7.45 -3.51 7.63
N THR A 91 -8.03 -4.14 8.65
CA THR A 91 -7.44 -5.27 9.37
C THR A 91 -7.27 -6.49 8.46
N MET A 92 -8.27 -6.84 7.63
CA MET A 92 -8.14 -7.95 6.67
C MET A 92 -7.11 -7.64 5.57
N ASN A 93 -6.96 -6.37 5.17
CA ASN A 93 -5.91 -5.99 4.23
C ASN A 93 -4.50 -6.08 4.86
N ILE A 94 -4.36 -5.74 6.15
CA ILE A 94 -3.08 -5.84 6.87
C ILE A 94 -2.70 -7.29 7.14
N GLY A 95 -3.64 -8.10 7.64
CA GLY A 95 -3.37 -9.40 8.23
C GLY A 95 -3.95 -10.61 7.50
N GLY A 96 -4.67 -10.39 6.40
CA GLY A 96 -5.42 -11.44 5.70
C GLY A 96 -6.82 -11.65 6.26
N ASP A 97 -6.96 -11.62 7.58
CA ASP A 97 -8.24 -11.82 8.28
C ASP A 97 -8.57 -10.67 9.22
N SER A 98 -9.86 -10.47 9.48
CA SER A 98 -10.35 -9.57 10.54
C SER A 98 -11.53 -10.18 11.27
N PHE A 99 -11.63 -9.89 12.57
CA PHE A 99 -12.59 -10.51 13.46
C PHE A 99 -13.32 -9.46 14.29
N ALA A 100 -14.61 -9.66 14.51
CA ALA A 100 -15.38 -8.92 15.51
C ALA A 100 -16.31 -9.86 16.28
N GLU A 101 -16.40 -9.65 17.58
CA GLU A 101 -17.39 -10.32 18.44
C GLU A 101 -18.78 -9.75 18.13
N ILE A 102 -19.70 -10.65 17.76
CA ILE A 102 -21.12 -10.34 17.59
C ILE A 102 -21.77 -10.41 18.97
N ILE A 103 -22.16 -9.26 19.51
CA ILE A 103 -22.79 -9.17 20.83
C ILE A 103 -24.31 -9.15 20.63
N ARG A 104 -24.99 -10.13 21.23
CA ARG A 104 -26.45 -10.25 21.22
C ARG A 104 -27.02 -10.10 22.62
N ASP A 105 -28.28 -9.64 22.71
CA ASP A 105 -29.00 -9.62 23.97
C ASP A 105 -29.55 -11.00 24.35
N LYS A 106 -30.27 -11.07 25.47
CA LYS A 106 -30.91 -12.28 25.98
C LYS A 106 -31.99 -12.87 25.05
N ASP A 107 -32.51 -12.05 24.14
CA ASP A 107 -33.56 -12.40 23.18
C ASP A 107 -32.95 -12.66 21.78
N ASP A 108 -31.61 -12.81 21.71
CA ASP A 108 -30.81 -13.07 20.50
C ASP A 108 -30.79 -11.92 19.47
N ASN A 109 -31.24 -10.72 19.86
CA ASN A 109 -31.15 -9.55 18.98
C ASN A 109 -29.71 -9.06 18.90
N PHE A 110 -29.30 -8.61 17.71
CA PHE A 110 -27.99 -7.99 17.51
C PHE A 110 -27.93 -6.62 18.19
N VAL A 111 -26.93 -6.44 19.06
CA VAL A 111 -26.79 -5.21 19.88
C VAL A 111 -25.53 -4.44 19.52
N ASN A 112 -24.41 -5.14 19.32
CA ASN A 112 -23.13 -4.47 19.10
C ASN A 112 -22.15 -5.37 18.35
N LEU A 113 -21.14 -4.74 17.75
CA LEU A 113 -20.06 -5.43 17.04
C LEU A 113 -18.72 -4.91 17.55
N LYS A 114 -17.87 -5.80 18.07
CA LYS A 114 -16.63 -5.39 18.73
C LYS A 114 -15.42 -5.99 18.02
N PRO A 115 -14.60 -5.19 17.31
CA PRO A 115 -13.37 -5.67 16.69
C PRO A 115 -12.44 -6.37 17.68
N ILE A 116 -11.82 -7.45 17.23
CA ILE A 116 -10.86 -8.27 17.98
C ILE A 116 -9.49 -8.18 17.30
N ASP A 117 -8.44 -8.20 18.09
CA ASP A 117 -7.05 -8.25 17.61
C ASP A 117 -6.74 -9.62 16.95
N PRO A 118 -6.45 -9.68 15.63
CA PRO A 118 -6.12 -10.91 14.92
C PRO A 118 -4.90 -11.65 15.51
N GLY A 119 -3.97 -10.93 16.15
CA GLY A 119 -2.81 -11.55 16.79
C GLY A 119 -3.12 -12.35 18.06
N THR A 120 -4.37 -12.30 18.53
CA THR A 120 -4.81 -12.98 19.75
C THR A 120 -5.84 -14.08 19.51
N ILE A 121 -6.35 -14.22 18.29
CA ILE A 121 -7.42 -15.15 17.95
C ILE A 121 -6.91 -16.27 17.04
N LYS A 122 -7.34 -17.49 17.32
CA LYS A 122 -7.10 -18.67 16.50
C LYS A 122 -8.36 -19.10 15.77
N ILE A 123 -8.20 -19.52 14.53
CA ILE A 123 -9.23 -20.22 13.76
C ILE A 123 -9.03 -21.71 14.01
N ILE A 124 -10.06 -22.40 14.51
CA ILE A 124 -10.05 -23.84 14.66
C ILE A 124 -10.96 -24.45 13.61
N VAL A 125 -10.39 -25.17 12.64
CA VAL A 125 -11.16 -25.86 11.59
C VAL A 125 -11.17 -27.36 11.85
N ASN A 126 -12.24 -28.02 11.41
CA ASN A 126 -12.30 -29.48 11.42
C ASN A 126 -11.59 -30.09 10.19
N ARG A 127 -11.47 -31.42 10.17
CA ARG A 127 -10.89 -32.17 9.04
C ARG A 127 -11.53 -31.92 7.65
N LYS A 128 -12.72 -31.30 7.60
CA LYS A 128 -13.38 -30.92 6.33
C LYS A 128 -13.07 -29.48 5.89
N GLY A 129 -12.17 -28.78 6.59
CA GLY A 129 -11.88 -27.37 6.33
C GLY A 129 -12.98 -26.41 6.80
N LEU A 130 -13.94 -26.87 7.60
CA LEU A 130 -15.01 -26.01 8.12
C LEU A 130 -14.62 -25.47 9.49
N ILE A 131 -14.80 -24.16 9.68
CA ILE A 131 -14.60 -23.50 10.98
C ILE A 131 -15.52 -24.15 12.02
N LYS A 132 -14.91 -24.64 13.10
CA LYS A 132 -15.58 -25.26 14.25
C LYS A 132 -15.83 -24.23 15.34
N ARG A 133 -14.80 -23.44 15.68
CA ARG A 133 -14.83 -22.40 16.72
C ARG A 133 -13.66 -21.42 16.52
N TYR A 134 -13.67 -20.35 17.29
CA TYR A 134 -12.51 -19.46 17.44
C TYR A 134 -12.02 -19.49 18.89
N GLU A 135 -10.73 -19.31 19.09
CA GLU A 135 -10.14 -19.26 20.44
C GLU A 135 -9.34 -17.97 20.60
N GLN A 136 -9.74 -17.10 21.53
CA GLN A 136 -8.99 -15.90 21.84
C GLN A 136 -8.14 -16.09 23.10
N THR A 137 -6.84 -15.86 22.99
CA THR A 137 -5.91 -15.89 24.13
C THR A 137 -5.68 -14.49 24.65
N THR A 138 -6.22 -14.17 25.83
CA THR A 138 -5.96 -12.90 26.52
C THR A 138 -4.87 -13.08 27.57
N LYS A 139 -3.83 -12.24 27.53
CA LYS A 139 -2.78 -12.22 28.56
C LYS A 139 -3.19 -11.27 29.69
N THR A 140 -3.45 -11.82 30.88
CA THR A 140 -3.48 -11.03 32.12
C THR A 140 -2.10 -11.06 32.78
N LYS A 141 -1.86 -10.21 33.79
CA LYS A 141 -0.55 -10.13 34.47
C LYS A 141 -0.04 -11.45 35.04
N GLU A 142 -0.94 -12.40 35.31
CA GLU A 142 -0.62 -13.63 36.03
C GLU A 142 -1.04 -14.91 35.29
N THR A 143 -1.98 -14.84 34.35
CA THR A 143 -2.48 -16.00 33.60
C THR A 143 -2.89 -15.66 32.16
N SER A 144 -2.73 -16.63 31.26
CA SER A 144 -3.38 -16.61 29.95
C SER A 144 -4.77 -17.25 30.07
N ILE A 145 -5.81 -16.52 29.71
CA ILE A 145 -7.19 -17.03 29.66
C ILE A 145 -7.53 -17.23 28.18
N THR A 146 -7.93 -18.45 27.82
CA THR A 146 -8.45 -18.77 26.50
C THR A 146 -9.97 -18.73 26.56
N THR A 147 -10.57 -17.87 25.75
CA THR A 147 -12.02 -17.79 25.57
C THR A 147 -12.38 -18.45 24.25
N GLU A 148 -13.25 -19.45 24.31
CA GLU A 148 -13.81 -20.09 23.13
C GLU A 148 -15.05 -19.34 22.64
N PHE A 149 -15.12 -19.13 21.33
CA PHE A 149 -16.23 -18.50 20.64
C PHE A 149 -16.83 -19.50 19.65
N THR A 150 -18.15 -19.56 19.57
CA THR A 150 -18.80 -20.32 18.49
C THR A 150 -18.58 -19.59 17.17
N LYS A 151 -18.74 -20.30 16.05
CA LYS A 151 -18.54 -19.68 14.74
C LYS A 151 -19.57 -18.58 14.46
N GLU A 152 -20.76 -18.67 15.06
CA GLU A 152 -21.85 -17.69 14.94
C GLU A 152 -21.67 -16.46 15.84
N SER A 153 -20.75 -16.50 16.81
CA SER A 153 -20.47 -15.35 17.69
C SER A 153 -19.36 -14.43 17.16
N ILE A 154 -18.74 -14.78 16.03
CA ILE A 154 -17.66 -13.98 15.43
C ILE A 154 -18.05 -13.63 13.99
N PHE A 155 -18.03 -12.34 13.70
CA PHE A 155 -18.02 -11.83 12.34
C PHE A 155 -16.58 -11.87 11.81
N HIS A 156 -16.35 -12.64 10.76
CA HIS A 156 -15.02 -12.92 10.22
C HIS A 156 -14.97 -12.57 8.73
N LEU A 157 -14.02 -11.71 8.36
CA LEU A 157 -13.71 -11.41 6.95
C LEU A 157 -12.34 -11.96 6.61
N SER A 158 -12.25 -12.69 5.49
CA SER A 158 -11.01 -13.26 4.97
C SER A 158 -10.76 -12.73 3.57
N ARG A 159 -9.62 -12.05 3.39
CA ARG A 159 -9.24 -11.44 2.13
C ARG A 159 -8.68 -12.48 1.15
N ASN A 160 -9.20 -12.53 -0.08
CA ASN A 160 -8.63 -13.26 -1.22
C ASN A 160 -8.23 -14.72 -0.92
N ARG A 161 -9.05 -15.42 -0.14
CA ARG A 161 -8.83 -16.84 0.18
C ARG A 161 -8.83 -17.68 -1.09
N THR A 162 -7.81 -18.51 -1.28
CA THR A 162 -7.66 -19.34 -2.48
C THR A 162 -7.94 -20.80 -2.16
N ALA A 163 -8.77 -21.45 -2.99
CA ALA A 163 -9.12 -22.86 -2.83
C ALA A 163 -9.65 -23.20 -1.41
N ASP A 164 -8.98 -24.12 -0.71
CA ASP A 164 -9.34 -24.65 0.61
C ASP A 164 -8.51 -24.06 1.76
N GLU A 165 -7.83 -22.93 1.53
CA GLU A 165 -7.16 -22.16 2.58
C GLU A 165 -8.13 -21.85 3.73
N VAL A 166 -7.63 -21.93 4.95
CA VAL A 166 -8.44 -21.70 6.17
C VAL A 166 -8.49 -20.24 6.61
N HIS A 167 -7.70 -19.38 5.96
CA HIS A 167 -7.46 -17.99 6.31
C HIS A 167 -7.30 -17.12 5.06
N GLY A 168 -7.38 -15.79 5.21
CA GLY A 168 -7.16 -14.85 4.12
C GLY A 168 -5.68 -14.51 3.90
N ILE A 169 -5.38 -13.94 2.75
CA ILE A 169 -4.03 -13.54 2.34
C ILE A 169 -3.86 -12.04 2.59
N SER A 170 -2.86 -11.67 3.39
CA SER A 170 -2.51 -10.27 3.64
C SER A 170 -2.10 -9.56 2.35
N LEU A 171 -2.52 -8.31 2.17
CA LEU A 171 -2.04 -7.45 1.08
C LEU A 171 -0.53 -7.19 1.19
N ILE A 172 -0.01 -7.14 2.42
CA ILE A 172 1.39 -6.87 2.73
C ILE A 172 2.28 -8.04 2.30
N ASP A 173 1.84 -9.25 2.63
CA ASP A 173 2.61 -10.49 2.42
C ASP A 173 2.32 -11.16 1.07
N SER A 174 1.34 -10.65 0.31
CA SER A 174 0.89 -11.19 -0.98
C SER A 174 1.98 -11.16 -2.06
N SER A 175 2.97 -12.04 -1.94
CA SER A 175 3.42 -12.92 -3.00
C SER A 175 4.09 -14.13 -2.35
N THR A 176 3.52 -15.31 -2.50
CA THR A 176 4.15 -16.58 -2.13
C THR A 176 5.36 -16.91 -3.02
N THR A 177 5.69 -16.04 -3.99
CA THR A 177 6.60 -16.34 -5.10
C THR A 177 7.66 -15.26 -5.40
N GLY A 178 7.86 -14.29 -4.50
CA GLY A 178 9.14 -13.58 -4.39
C GLY A 178 9.18 -12.08 -4.67
N LEU A 179 8.06 -11.37 -4.74
CA LEU A 179 7.99 -9.90 -4.64
C LEU A 179 6.67 -9.45 -3.99
N GLY A 180 6.54 -9.58 -2.66
CA GLY A 180 5.43 -9.02 -1.92
C GLY A 180 5.52 -7.49 -1.88
N LEU A 181 4.48 -6.80 -1.39
CA LEU A 181 4.59 -5.35 -1.15
C LEU A 181 5.77 -5.02 -0.22
N VAL A 182 6.06 -5.90 0.74
CA VAL A 182 7.23 -5.79 1.62
C VAL A 182 8.52 -5.74 0.82
N ASP A 183 8.73 -6.61 -0.16
CA ASP A 183 9.98 -6.65 -0.92
C ASP A 183 10.18 -5.37 -1.74
N ILE A 184 9.10 -4.86 -2.35
CA ILE A 184 9.12 -3.59 -3.07
C ILE A 184 9.45 -2.43 -2.12
N ILE A 185 8.84 -2.42 -0.93
CA ILE A 185 9.09 -1.41 0.11
C ILE A 185 10.56 -1.47 0.57
N LEU A 186 11.08 -2.66 0.85
CA LEU A 186 12.45 -2.86 1.33
C LEU A 186 13.47 -2.45 0.26
N ALA A 187 13.29 -2.90 -0.99
CA ALA A 187 14.15 -2.52 -2.10
C ALA A 187 14.13 -0.99 -2.34
N ARG A 188 12.97 -0.35 -2.20
CA ARG A 188 12.85 1.11 -2.31
C ARG A 188 13.56 1.82 -1.16
N ASN A 189 13.38 1.36 0.08
CA ASN A 189 14.01 1.95 1.25
C ASN A 189 15.54 1.83 1.19
N GLU A 190 16.06 0.70 0.72
CA GLU A 190 17.49 0.50 0.45
C GLU A 190 18.00 1.48 -0.61
N ALA A 191 17.33 1.55 -1.77
CA ALA A 191 17.71 2.49 -2.83
C ALA A 191 17.67 3.96 -2.36
N MET A 192 16.69 4.32 -1.53
CA MET A 192 16.59 5.66 -0.93
C MET A 192 17.70 5.93 0.09
N ALA A 193 18.10 4.92 0.88
CA ALA A 193 19.21 5.04 1.83
C ALA A 193 20.55 5.23 1.10
N ASP A 194 20.78 4.47 0.04
CA ASP A 194 21.96 4.61 -0.83
C ASP A 194 21.99 5.98 -1.49
N MET A 195 20.86 6.43 -2.04
CA MET A 195 20.74 7.77 -2.63
C MET A 195 21.02 8.86 -1.60
N ARG A 196 20.49 8.73 -0.39
CA ARG A 196 20.76 9.65 0.71
C ARG A 196 22.26 9.72 1.01
N GLN A 197 22.94 8.58 1.03
CA GLN A 197 24.39 8.53 1.23
C GLN A 197 25.13 9.20 0.07
N LEU A 198 24.72 8.96 -1.17
CA LEU A 198 25.31 9.57 -2.36
C LEU A 198 25.15 11.11 -2.33
N MET A 199 23.96 11.60 -1.99
CA MET A 199 23.69 13.03 -1.82
C MET A 199 24.48 13.63 -0.65
N HIS A 200 24.61 12.91 0.47
CA HIS A 200 25.49 13.33 1.57
C HIS A 200 26.94 13.44 1.11
N ARG A 201 27.44 12.51 0.29
CA ARG A 201 28.78 12.57 -0.30
C ARG A 201 28.93 13.69 -1.33
N HIS A 202 27.84 14.08 -2.01
CA HIS A 202 27.88 15.24 -2.90
C HIS A 202 28.06 16.55 -2.12
N VAL A 203 27.41 16.67 -0.96
CA VAL A 203 27.53 17.84 -0.07
C VAL A 203 28.83 17.80 0.76
N LYS A 204 29.24 16.62 1.21
CA LYS A 204 30.44 16.35 2.00
C LYS A 204 31.30 15.31 1.27
N PRO A 205 32.10 15.73 0.29
CA PRO A 205 32.89 14.80 -0.51
C PRO A 205 33.88 14.01 0.34
N ILE A 206 34.18 12.80 -0.13
CA ILE A 206 35.26 12.02 0.43
C ILE A 206 36.56 12.64 -0.07
N ILE A 207 37.41 13.06 0.86
CA ILE A 207 38.72 13.63 0.55
C ILE A 207 39.76 12.57 0.86
N LYS A 208 40.57 12.24 -0.15
CA LYS A 208 41.76 11.43 0.02
C LYS A 208 42.91 12.33 0.41
N TRP A 209 43.36 12.20 1.65
CA TRP A 209 44.52 12.90 2.18
C TRP A 209 45.76 12.01 2.07
N GLN A 210 46.81 12.49 1.41
CA GLN A 210 48.12 11.86 1.36
C GLN A 210 49.06 12.63 2.29
N LEU A 211 49.53 11.95 3.34
CA LEU A 211 50.38 12.53 4.37
C LEU A 211 51.80 11.98 4.23
N ASP A 212 52.81 12.85 4.25
CA ASP A 212 54.22 12.46 4.24
C ASP A 212 54.71 12.11 5.66
N THR A 213 54.02 11.17 6.32
CA THR A 213 54.39 10.65 7.63
C THR A 213 53.73 9.30 7.90
N ASP A 214 54.44 8.43 8.62
CA ASP A 214 53.96 7.15 9.14
C ASP A 214 53.64 7.19 10.66
N ASP A 215 53.85 8.35 11.31
CA ASP A 215 53.58 8.54 12.73
C ASP A 215 52.07 8.57 12.98
N THR A 216 51.56 7.49 13.59
CA THR A 216 50.13 7.30 13.88
C THR A 216 49.53 8.41 14.74
N LYS A 217 50.32 9.07 15.61
CA LYS A 217 49.82 10.20 16.42
C LYS A 217 49.60 11.44 15.58
N LYS A 218 50.56 11.77 14.71
CA LYS A 218 50.43 12.91 13.77
C LYS A 218 49.28 12.71 12.79
N ILE A 219 49.09 11.48 12.31
CA ILE A 219 47.95 11.11 11.46
C ILE A 219 46.63 11.30 12.21
N ALA A 220 46.54 10.84 13.46
CA ALA A 220 45.32 10.99 14.28
C ALA A 220 45.00 12.46 14.60
N GLU A 221 46.01 13.27 14.93
CA GLU A 221 45.85 14.71 15.16
C GLU A 221 45.40 15.45 13.91
N PHE A 222 46.00 15.12 12.74
CA PHE A 222 45.57 15.67 11.46
C PHE A 222 44.13 15.29 11.15
N LYS A 223 43.79 14.01 11.28
CA LYS A 223 42.43 13.51 11.06
C LYS A 223 41.42 14.24 11.94
N ALA A 224 41.70 14.39 13.23
CA ALA A 224 40.79 15.08 14.15
C ALA A 224 40.55 16.55 13.74
N LYS A 225 41.60 17.26 13.31
CA LYS A 225 41.49 18.65 12.82
C LYS A 225 40.72 18.72 11.50
N ALA A 226 41.02 17.84 10.55
CA ALA A 226 40.34 17.76 9.27
C ALA A 226 38.84 17.44 9.45
N ASP A 227 38.51 16.43 10.26
CA ASP A 227 37.12 16.05 10.58
C ASP A 227 36.38 17.21 11.27
N GLN A 228 37.04 17.92 12.20
CA GLN A 228 36.45 19.08 12.86
C GLN A 228 36.17 20.22 11.86
N ALA A 229 37.13 20.55 11.00
CA ALA A 229 36.98 21.60 10.00
C ALA A 229 35.90 21.25 8.98
N THR A 230 35.89 20.02 8.45
CA THR A 230 34.85 19.53 7.53
C THR A 230 33.47 19.55 8.16
N ASN A 231 33.34 19.19 9.44
CA ASN A 231 32.04 19.21 10.13
C ASN A 231 31.52 20.61 10.42
N LYS A 232 32.41 21.60 10.59
CA LYS A 232 32.04 23.00 10.79
C LYS A 232 31.93 23.80 9.49
N GLY A 233 32.34 23.24 8.35
CA GLY A 233 32.44 23.97 7.09
C GLY A 233 33.54 25.04 7.10
N GLU A 234 34.60 24.83 7.88
CA GLU A 234 35.74 25.74 7.99
C GLU A 234 36.77 25.49 6.87
N ASN A 235 37.46 26.56 6.47
CA ASN A 235 38.57 26.46 5.50
C ASN A 235 39.76 25.72 6.13
N ILE A 236 40.39 24.83 5.37
CA ILE A 236 41.61 24.12 5.78
C ILE A 236 42.81 24.78 5.10
N PHE A 237 43.76 25.27 5.89
CA PHE A 237 45.01 25.83 5.39
C PHE A 237 46.14 24.82 5.55
N ILE A 238 46.78 24.46 4.43
CA ILE A 238 47.81 23.42 4.39
C ILE A 238 49.09 24.03 3.84
N PRO A 239 50.24 23.92 4.55
CA PRO A 239 51.54 24.31 4.02
C PRO A 239 51.87 23.55 2.73
N LEU A 240 52.42 24.26 1.74
CA LEU A 240 52.79 23.69 0.46
C LEU A 240 53.72 22.48 0.65
N GLY A 241 53.38 21.33 0.06
CA GLY A 241 54.20 20.10 0.08
C GLY A 241 54.05 19.22 1.34
N ALA A 242 53.27 19.62 2.35
CA ALA A 242 53.10 18.82 3.57
C ALA A 242 51.97 17.77 3.46
N VAL A 243 50.92 18.08 2.69
CA VAL A 243 49.76 17.21 2.47
C VAL A 243 49.24 17.44 1.05
N GLU A 244 49.05 16.36 0.30
CA GLU A 244 48.31 16.37 -0.96
C GLU A 244 46.87 15.93 -0.71
N HIS A 245 45.92 16.57 -1.38
CA HIS A 245 44.51 16.22 -1.25
C HIS A 245 43.86 16.06 -2.62
N GLU A 246 43.07 15.01 -2.72
CA GLU A 246 42.28 14.72 -3.91
C GLU A 246 40.84 14.55 -3.44
N VAL A 247 39.94 15.35 -4.01
CA VAL A 247 38.50 15.12 -3.84
C VAL A 247 38.15 13.89 -4.64
N VAL A 248 37.80 12.81 -3.94
CA VAL A 248 37.27 11.60 -4.57
C VAL A 248 35.86 11.93 -5.05
N SER A 249 35.78 12.39 -6.29
CA SER A 249 34.52 12.64 -6.98
C SER A 249 34.20 11.47 -7.91
N VAL A 250 32.97 11.00 -7.85
CA VAL A 250 32.42 10.16 -8.90
C VAL A 250 31.93 11.11 -9.99
N PRO A 251 32.44 11.02 -11.23
CA PRO A 251 31.98 11.90 -12.30
C PRO A 251 30.46 11.79 -12.47
N THR A 252 29.80 12.89 -12.81
CA THR A 252 28.37 12.88 -13.10
C THR A 252 28.08 11.83 -14.18
N ASN A 253 27.14 10.91 -13.92
CA ASN A 253 26.80 9.77 -14.77
C ASN A 253 27.86 8.65 -14.89
N ALA A 254 28.93 8.64 -14.09
CA ALA A 254 29.84 7.49 -14.04
C ALA A 254 29.22 6.28 -13.32
N THR A 255 28.17 6.49 -12.54
CA THR A 255 27.36 5.44 -11.91
C THR A 255 25.93 5.50 -12.42
N LEU A 256 25.25 4.36 -12.41
CA LEU A 256 23.83 4.27 -12.72
C LEU A 256 23.04 5.21 -11.80
N ASN A 257 22.19 6.07 -12.36
CA ASN A 257 21.28 6.91 -11.59
C ASN A 257 20.21 6.02 -10.94
N PRO A 258 20.04 5.99 -9.61
CA PRO A 258 19.02 5.16 -8.98
C PRO A 258 17.61 5.78 -9.00
N LEU A 259 17.44 7.05 -9.40
CA LEU A 259 16.12 7.69 -9.45
C LEU A 259 15.10 6.96 -10.34
N PRO A 260 15.42 6.55 -11.59
CA PRO A 260 14.50 5.80 -12.43
C PRO A 260 14.09 4.47 -11.78
N TRP A 261 15.01 3.79 -11.09
CA TRP A 261 14.72 2.56 -10.36
C TRP A 261 13.76 2.80 -9.19
N ILE A 262 14.00 3.85 -8.39
CA ILE A 262 13.11 4.24 -7.29
C ILE A 262 11.70 4.59 -7.82
N GLN A 263 11.62 5.28 -8.95
CA GLN A 263 10.34 5.62 -9.60
C GLN A 263 9.61 4.36 -10.10
N GLN A 264 10.34 3.41 -10.70
CA GLN A 264 9.79 2.14 -11.15
C GLN A 264 9.27 1.30 -9.97
N LEU A 265 10.04 1.20 -8.88
CA LEU A 265 9.60 0.53 -7.65
C LEU A 265 8.34 1.18 -7.07
N ASN A 266 8.25 2.51 -7.09
CA ASN A 266 7.05 3.21 -6.65
C ASN A 266 5.84 2.89 -7.56
N GLN A 267 6.01 2.83 -8.87
CA GLN A 267 4.93 2.44 -9.79
C GLN A 267 4.48 1.00 -9.54
N TYR A 268 5.43 0.07 -9.40
CA TYR A 268 5.13 -1.33 -9.10
C TYR A 268 4.41 -1.49 -7.76
N PHE A 269 4.78 -0.70 -6.74
CA PHE A 269 4.10 -0.71 -5.45
C PHE A 269 2.59 -0.45 -5.60
N PHE A 270 2.21 0.62 -6.31
CA PHE A 270 0.80 0.99 -6.48
C PHE A 270 0.03 0.03 -7.41
N GLN A 271 0.71 -0.50 -8.43
CA GLN A 271 0.14 -1.54 -9.30
C GLN A 271 -0.14 -2.83 -8.52
N ALA A 272 0.83 -3.32 -7.75
CA ALA A 272 0.69 -4.52 -6.93
C ALA A 272 -0.34 -4.32 -5.81
N ALA A 273 -0.42 -3.11 -5.24
CA ALA A 273 -1.42 -2.76 -4.24
C ALA A 273 -2.86 -2.67 -4.80
N GLY A 274 -3.02 -2.56 -6.12
CA GLY A 274 -4.32 -2.36 -6.76
C GLY A 274 -4.97 -1.03 -6.36
N VAL A 275 -4.17 0.02 -6.12
CA VAL A 275 -4.68 1.38 -5.82
C VAL A 275 -3.95 2.38 -6.69
N PRO A 276 -4.63 3.08 -7.61
CA PRO A 276 -4.00 4.10 -8.44
C PRO A 276 -3.41 5.24 -7.60
N GLN A 277 -2.25 5.76 -8.02
CA GLN A 277 -1.57 6.86 -7.31
C GLN A 277 -2.45 8.11 -7.16
N ILE A 278 -3.31 8.41 -8.14
CA ILE A 278 -4.23 9.55 -8.09
C ILE A 278 -5.19 9.47 -6.88
N ILE A 279 -5.62 8.25 -6.50
CA ILE A 279 -6.55 8.05 -5.38
C ILE A 279 -5.92 8.40 -4.04
N VAL A 280 -4.60 8.19 -3.90
CA VAL A 280 -3.84 8.53 -2.69
C VAL A 280 -3.23 9.93 -2.72
N GLY A 281 -3.58 10.75 -3.73
CA GLY A 281 -3.10 12.13 -3.87
C GLY A 281 -1.76 12.29 -4.59
N GLY A 282 -1.29 11.27 -5.31
CA GLY A 282 -0.12 11.36 -6.17
C GLY A 282 -0.41 12.17 -7.44
N SER A 283 0.42 13.17 -7.74
CA SER A 283 0.25 14.10 -8.86
C SER A 283 1.25 13.84 -10.01
N GLN A 284 1.41 12.59 -10.45
CA GLN A 284 2.16 12.33 -11.68
C GLN A 284 1.42 12.98 -12.86
N GLU A 285 2.14 13.42 -13.88
CA GLU A 285 1.57 14.00 -15.11
C GLU A 285 0.76 12.92 -15.85
N ILE A 286 -0.48 12.71 -15.44
CA ILE A 286 -1.44 11.83 -16.07
C ILE A 286 -2.41 12.68 -16.89
N THR A 287 -2.68 12.23 -18.11
CA THR A 287 -3.77 12.81 -18.89
C THR A 287 -5.11 12.51 -18.21
N GLU A 288 -6.09 13.39 -18.39
CA GLU A 288 -7.43 13.21 -17.84
C GLU A 288 -8.06 11.86 -18.27
N ALA A 289 -7.85 11.46 -19.53
CA ALA A 289 -8.32 10.17 -20.04
C ALA A 289 -7.70 8.99 -19.29
N THR A 290 -6.38 9.01 -19.02
CA THR A 290 -5.72 7.98 -18.22
C THR A 290 -6.24 7.95 -16.78
N ALA A 291 -6.45 9.12 -16.17
CA ALA A 291 -7.00 9.23 -14.83
C ALA A 291 -8.38 8.58 -14.71
N LYS A 292 -9.26 8.81 -15.70
CA LYS A 292 -10.61 8.22 -15.73
C LYS A 292 -10.60 6.69 -15.92
N ILE A 293 -9.71 6.16 -16.77
CA ILE A 293 -9.56 4.71 -16.94
C ILE A 293 -9.08 4.05 -15.64
N LEU A 294 -8.09 4.64 -14.98
CA LEU A 294 -7.58 4.15 -13.70
C LEU A 294 -8.65 4.22 -12.60
N TYR A 295 -9.45 5.28 -12.60
CA TYR A 295 -10.57 5.42 -11.68
C TYR A 295 -11.61 4.32 -11.87
N LEU A 296 -12.02 4.06 -13.12
CA LEU A 296 -13.02 3.03 -13.43
C LEU A 296 -12.54 1.63 -13.04
N ALA A 297 -11.28 1.31 -13.33
CA ALA A 297 -10.69 0.03 -12.92
C ALA A 297 -10.66 -0.11 -11.39
N PHE A 298 -10.35 0.96 -10.67
CA PHE A 298 -10.38 0.97 -9.20
C PHE A 298 -11.80 0.84 -8.64
N GLN A 299 -12.78 1.52 -9.25
CA GLN A 299 -14.19 1.42 -8.87
C GLN A 299 -14.69 -0.02 -8.91
N GLN A 300 -14.38 -0.78 -9.97
CA GLN A 300 -14.77 -2.19 -10.08
C GLN A 300 -14.23 -3.04 -8.92
N THR A 301 -12.96 -2.85 -8.55
CA THR A 301 -12.38 -3.56 -7.39
C THR A 301 -13.07 -3.18 -6.08
N ILE A 302 -13.45 -1.91 -5.92
CA ILE A 302 -14.13 -1.45 -4.71
C ILE A 302 -15.57 -1.96 -4.64
N GLU A 303 -16.30 -2.01 -5.76
CA GLU A 303 -17.65 -2.57 -5.82
C GLU A 303 -17.65 -4.08 -5.52
N GLU A 304 -16.64 -4.82 -5.98
CA GLU A 304 -16.44 -6.23 -5.61
C GLU A 304 -16.20 -6.39 -4.09
N ASP A 305 -15.33 -5.55 -3.51
CA ASP A 305 -15.10 -5.53 -2.07
C ASP A 305 -16.40 -5.17 -1.31
N GLN A 306 -17.20 -4.21 -1.80
CA GLN A 306 -18.48 -3.83 -1.19
C GLN A 306 -19.46 -5.00 -1.17
N LEU A 307 -19.68 -5.64 -2.32
CA LEU A 307 -20.56 -6.79 -2.44
C LEU A 307 -20.13 -7.93 -1.51
N TYR A 308 -18.82 -8.21 -1.42
CA TYR A 308 -18.31 -9.21 -0.49
C TYR A 308 -18.68 -8.88 0.96
N ILE A 309 -18.50 -7.63 1.40
CA ILE A 309 -18.84 -7.21 2.77
C ILE A 309 -20.35 -7.32 3.04
N GLU A 310 -21.18 -6.90 2.09
CA GLU A 310 -22.64 -7.01 2.18
C GLU A 310 -23.09 -8.47 2.33
N GLU A 311 -22.55 -9.37 1.51
CA GLU A 311 -22.84 -10.80 1.57
C GLU A 311 -22.38 -11.41 2.91
N GLN A 312 -21.20 -11.04 3.41
CA GLN A 312 -20.71 -11.55 4.69
C GLN A 312 -21.58 -11.05 5.86
N LEU A 313 -22.07 -9.81 5.81
CA LEU A 313 -22.98 -9.29 6.84
C LEU A 313 -24.33 -10.01 6.83
N ASP A 314 -24.90 -10.27 5.65
CA ASP A 314 -26.17 -11.00 5.53
C ASP A 314 -26.01 -12.43 6.05
N ILE A 315 -24.97 -13.13 5.62
CA ILE A 315 -24.78 -14.55 5.96
C ILE A 315 -24.40 -14.76 7.43
N GLN A 316 -23.51 -13.92 7.98
CA GLN A 316 -22.96 -14.15 9.33
C GLN A 316 -23.74 -13.43 10.42
N VAL A 317 -24.24 -12.22 10.15
CA VAL A 317 -24.94 -11.39 11.15
C VAL A 317 -26.46 -11.43 10.96
N GLY A 318 -26.91 -11.67 9.71
CA GLY A 318 -28.33 -11.62 9.34
C GLY A 318 -28.80 -10.23 8.96
N LEU A 319 -27.90 -9.35 8.51
CA LEU A 319 -28.20 -7.95 8.18
C LEU A 319 -27.95 -7.68 6.70
N LYS A 320 -28.98 -7.19 6.02
CA LYS A 320 -28.88 -6.77 4.62
C LYS A 320 -28.61 -5.28 4.57
N ILE A 321 -27.51 -4.90 3.97
CA ILE A 321 -27.15 -3.50 3.72
C ILE A 321 -26.70 -3.35 2.26
N GLU A 322 -26.70 -2.12 1.77
CA GLU A 322 -26.12 -1.74 0.48
C GLU A 322 -25.14 -0.59 0.72
N LEU A 323 -23.86 -0.79 0.43
CA LEU A 323 -22.81 0.21 0.62
C LEU A 323 -22.82 1.20 -0.54
N GLU A 324 -22.89 2.49 -0.22
CA GLU A 324 -22.98 3.53 -1.23
C GLU A 324 -21.59 3.97 -1.72
N PHE A 325 -21.33 3.80 -3.02
CA PHE A 325 -20.10 4.31 -3.63
C PHE A 325 -20.00 5.86 -3.56
N PRO A 326 -18.83 6.44 -3.22
CA PRO A 326 -18.74 7.86 -2.87
C PRO A 326 -19.00 8.82 -4.05
N ALA A 327 -18.59 8.50 -5.28
CA ALA A 327 -18.99 9.25 -6.49
C ALA A 327 -18.64 8.45 -7.76
N SER A 328 -19.58 8.21 -8.67
CA SER A 328 -19.25 7.60 -9.97
C SER A 328 -18.87 8.68 -10.99
N LEU A 329 -17.74 8.48 -11.69
CA LEU A 329 -17.31 9.34 -12.82
C LEU A 329 -17.87 8.86 -14.17
N GLU A 330 -18.68 7.80 -14.17
CA GLU A 330 -19.17 7.16 -15.40
C GLU A 330 -20.01 8.11 -16.27
N ASN A 331 -20.84 8.94 -15.64
CA ASN A 331 -21.67 9.92 -16.35
C ASN A 331 -20.84 11.01 -17.04
N GLU A 332 -19.71 11.42 -16.44
CA GLU A 332 -18.81 12.41 -17.02
C GLU A 332 -18.05 11.82 -18.22
N LEU A 333 -17.60 10.56 -18.10
CA LEU A 333 -16.95 9.80 -19.18
C LEU A 333 -17.82 9.69 -20.44
N LEU A 334 -19.10 9.32 -20.28
CA LEU A 334 -20.06 9.22 -21.39
C LEU A 334 -20.35 10.59 -22.04
N SER A 335 -20.31 11.66 -21.24
CA SER A 335 -20.54 13.01 -21.74
C SER A 335 -19.38 13.56 -22.58
N ASP A 336 -18.15 13.19 -22.24
CA ASP A 336 -16.96 13.64 -22.98
C ASP A 336 -16.75 12.86 -24.28
N GLN A 337 -17.12 11.57 -24.33
CA GLN A 337 -17.15 10.82 -25.60
C GLN A 337 -18.10 11.48 -26.62
N LYS A 338 -19.28 11.93 -26.18
CA LYS A 338 -20.23 12.65 -27.03
C LYS A 338 -19.68 13.99 -27.53
N LYS A 339 -18.93 14.72 -26.69
CA LYS A 339 -18.27 15.96 -27.10
C LYS A 339 -17.16 15.71 -28.13
N ALA A 340 -16.36 14.66 -27.95
CA ALA A 340 -15.32 14.27 -28.90
C ALA A 340 -15.91 13.92 -30.28
N GLU A 341 -17.02 13.19 -30.34
CA GLU A 341 -17.72 12.87 -31.60
C GLU A 341 -18.30 14.11 -32.31
N THR A 342 -18.71 15.14 -31.56
CA THR A 342 -19.18 16.41 -32.15
C THR A 342 -18.05 17.33 -32.62
N THR A 343 -16.80 17.02 -32.28
CA THR A 343 -15.63 17.72 -32.83
C THR A 343 -15.22 16.99 -34.11
N GLN A 344 -16.03 17.15 -35.16
CA GLN A 344 -15.69 16.67 -36.50
C GLN A 344 -14.28 17.13 -36.87
N ALA A 345 -13.48 16.19 -37.38
CA ALA A 345 -12.19 16.49 -38.00
C ALA A 345 -12.36 17.66 -38.98
N ALA A 346 -11.47 18.66 -38.90
CA ALA A 346 -11.42 19.77 -39.85
C ALA A 346 -11.56 19.20 -41.26
N THR A 347 -12.64 19.55 -41.96
CA THR A 347 -12.79 19.16 -43.35
C THR A 347 -11.70 19.85 -44.16
N PRO A 348 -11.22 19.27 -45.28
CA PRO A 348 -10.18 19.89 -46.11
C PRO A 348 -10.49 21.34 -46.55
N GLU A 349 -11.77 21.73 -46.49
CA GLU A 349 -12.29 23.06 -46.79
C GLU A 349 -11.82 24.15 -45.80
N ASP A 350 -11.46 23.80 -44.56
CA ASP A 350 -10.97 24.75 -43.53
C ASP A 350 -9.52 25.22 -43.76
N THR A 351 -8.84 24.75 -44.81
CA THR A 351 -7.45 25.15 -45.15
C THR A 351 -7.31 26.01 -46.41
N THR A 352 -8.40 26.53 -46.98
CA THR A 352 -8.26 27.47 -48.11
C THR A 352 -7.67 28.80 -47.65
N VAL A 353 -6.36 28.94 -47.84
CA VAL A 353 -5.61 30.19 -47.74
C VAL A 353 -6.22 31.19 -48.73
N GLN A 354 -6.86 32.25 -48.24
CA GLN A 354 -7.24 33.41 -49.05
C GLN A 354 -5.98 33.99 -49.67
N GLY A 355 -5.84 33.82 -51.00
CA GLY A 355 -4.78 34.40 -51.78
C GLY A 355 -4.81 35.92 -51.66
N VAL A 356 -3.72 36.50 -51.17
CA VAL A 356 -3.50 37.94 -51.16
C VAL A 356 -3.30 38.39 -52.61
N GLU A 357 -4.27 39.14 -53.14
CA GLU A 357 -4.11 39.84 -54.43
C GLU A 357 -3.02 40.90 -54.30
N LEU A 358 -1.92 40.69 -55.03
CA LEU A 358 -0.87 41.69 -55.23
C LEU A 358 -1.39 42.77 -56.19
N ASN A 359 -1.83 43.89 -55.60
CA ASN A 359 -2.24 45.06 -56.34
C ASN A 359 -0.99 45.77 -56.90
N GLY A 360 -0.75 45.61 -58.20
CA GLY A 360 0.24 46.38 -58.94
C GLY A 360 -0.31 47.75 -59.33
N SER A 361 0.40 48.81 -58.98
CA SER A 361 0.18 50.15 -59.53
C SER A 361 1.49 50.81 -59.95
N ASN A 362 1.69 50.79 -61.26
CA ASN A 362 2.12 51.86 -62.17
C ASN A 362 3.29 52.79 -61.80
N THR A 363 4.36 52.62 -62.58
CA THR A 363 5.12 53.64 -63.30
C THR A 363 4.37 54.94 -63.63
N GLU A 364 5.02 56.10 -63.43
CA GLU A 364 5.41 57.04 -64.50
C GLU A 364 6.29 58.22 -63.98
N VAL A 365 7.35 58.46 -64.77
CA VAL A 365 8.21 59.67 -65.01
C VAL A 365 8.91 60.36 -63.84
#